data_AF-C8RYL7-F1
#
_entry.id   AF-C8RYL7-F1
#
_cell.length_a   1.000
_cell.length_b   1.000
_cell.length_c   1.000
_cell.angle_alpha   90.00
_cell.angle_beta   90.00
_cell.angle_gamma   90.00
#
_symmetry.space_group_name_H-M   'P 1'
#
loop_
_entity.id
_entity.type
_entity.pdbx_description
1 polymer ?
#
loop_
_entity_poly.entity_id
_entity_poly.type
_entity_poly.pdbx_seq_one_letter_code
_entity_poly.pdbx_strand_id
1 'polypeptide(L)'
;MSRARWAVLILALIGTLLSVWRLEGARAGIEITHMQAGSTPATVYRMPGAAPAPVVVIAHGFAGSRELMEGFALTFARAGYIAVSYDLLGHGRNPVPMSGDVTVISGTTQVLMDELGRVSDAALALPGADGRLALLGHSMASDIVVRQAIADPRVVAVIGVSMFSLAVTPTAPRDLLVIAGGWETRLAQEAEKALKLADPAASLGQTVGDPGTGTGRRAVLVPGVEHASVLYSPVTLREARDWLNLSFGRDGVGEVPARGGWIALMLASVVALGWPLAGALRRFRAEVPPLRLPPGRFMAAVLLPALSVPLLLWPVDTHFLPVLVADYLAVHFALYGVMALALVAGFGGLRRGGVLALALALVVAAYGIGLFGGLTDRYLAAFHPFAGRLPIVLAMALGAVPFMLADGVLTEGGLAPLWRGVTVRGMALASLGLAVALDFEGLFFLIIILPIILLFFVLFGTVGGWIGRATWRPAAAGVGLGVFLAWALGVTFPLFAA
;
A
#
# COMPACT_ATOMS: atom_id res chain seq x y z
N MET A 1 18.96 22.06 21.31
CA MET A 1 17.72 22.11 20.48
C MET A 1 16.78 23.17 21.06
N SER A 2 15.88 23.76 20.27
CA SER A 2 14.88 24.72 20.80
C SER A 2 13.80 24.00 21.62
N ARG A 3 13.11 24.74 22.51
CA ARG A 3 11.98 24.19 23.31
C ARG A 3 10.92 23.53 22.42
N ALA A 4 10.55 24.17 21.30
CA ALA A 4 9.59 23.62 20.34
C ALA A 4 10.05 22.28 19.74
N ARG A 5 11.34 22.12 19.41
CA ARG A 5 11.87 20.85 18.89
C ARG A 5 11.86 19.76 19.95
N TRP A 6 12.17 20.08 21.20
CA TRP A 6 12.03 19.13 22.31
C TRP A 6 10.58 18.70 22.49
N ALA A 7 9.62 19.63 22.43
CA ALA A 7 8.20 19.30 22.52
C ALA A 7 7.76 18.35 21.40
N VAL A 8 8.10 18.65 20.13
CA VAL A 8 7.76 17.77 19.01
C VAL A 8 8.44 16.41 19.13
N LEU A 9 9.71 16.35 19.56
CA LEU A 9 10.40 15.09 19.79
C LEU A 9 9.65 14.23 20.82
N ILE A 10 9.33 14.81 21.98
CA ILE A 10 8.64 14.10 23.06
C ILE A 10 7.25 13.65 22.61
N LEU A 11 6.44 14.54 22.03
CA LEU A 11 5.09 14.21 21.57
C LEU A 11 5.09 13.13 20.49
N ALA A 12 6.02 13.20 19.54
CA ALA A 12 6.10 12.22 18.47
C ALA A 12 6.64 10.86 18.97
N LEU A 13 7.55 10.84 19.94
CA LEU A 13 7.96 9.60 20.61
C LEU A 13 6.78 8.98 21.39
N ILE A 14 6.06 9.78 22.18
CA ILE A 14 4.87 9.33 22.91
C ILE A 14 3.81 8.81 21.93
N GLY A 15 3.52 9.55 20.85
CA GLY A 15 2.55 9.14 19.83
C GLY A 15 2.93 7.82 19.17
N THR A 16 4.21 7.65 18.81
CA THR A 16 4.73 6.40 18.24
C THR A 16 4.60 5.24 19.24
N LEU A 17 5.05 5.42 20.49
CA LEU A 17 5.00 4.38 21.53
C LEU A 17 3.56 4.01 21.90
N LEU A 18 2.67 4.99 22.01
CA LEU A 18 1.26 4.78 22.33
C LEU A 18 0.56 4.02 21.19
N SER A 19 0.81 4.40 19.93
CA SER A 19 0.30 3.68 18.78
C SER A 19 0.80 2.24 18.74
N VAL A 20 2.10 2.01 18.91
CA VAL A 20 2.68 0.66 18.96
C VAL A 20 2.06 -0.16 20.10
N TRP A 21 1.92 0.42 21.28
CA TRP A 21 1.29 -0.26 22.42
C TRP A 21 -0.16 -0.67 22.12
N ARG A 22 -0.95 0.19 21.47
CA ARG A 22 -2.33 -0.11 21.08
C ARG A 22 -2.41 -1.17 19.97
N LEU A 23 -1.52 -1.10 18.98
CA LEU A 23 -1.46 -2.05 17.88
C LEU A 23 -1.00 -3.44 18.33
N GLU A 24 -0.01 -3.53 19.20
CA GLU A 24 0.39 -4.80 19.82
C GLU A 24 -0.65 -5.30 20.83
N GLY A 25 -1.32 -4.40 21.55
CA GLY A 25 -2.46 -4.75 22.42
C GLY A 25 -3.57 -5.46 21.65
N ALA A 26 -3.86 -5.04 20.41
CA ALA A 26 -4.82 -5.73 19.54
C ALA A 26 -4.38 -7.15 19.15
N ARG A 27 -3.08 -7.43 19.14
CA ARG A 27 -2.47 -8.74 18.82
C ARG A 27 -2.28 -9.62 20.06
N ALA A 28 -2.29 -9.03 21.25
CA ALA A 28 -2.10 -9.73 22.51
C ALA A 28 -3.17 -10.81 22.74
N GLY A 29 -2.72 -11.98 23.18
CA GLY A 29 -3.57 -13.15 23.47
C GLY A 29 -3.95 -14.01 22.25
N ILE A 30 -3.55 -13.61 21.04
CA ILE A 30 -3.80 -14.38 19.81
C ILE A 30 -2.52 -15.14 19.44
N GLU A 31 -2.65 -16.42 19.11
CA GLU A 31 -1.57 -17.21 18.51
C GLU A 31 -1.45 -16.80 17.04
N ILE A 32 -0.30 -16.24 16.66
CA ILE A 32 0.00 -15.79 15.31
C ILE A 32 1.20 -16.59 14.79
N THR A 33 0.95 -17.51 13.87
CA THR A 33 1.97 -18.40 13.31
C THR A 33 2.07 -18.26 11.80
N HIS A 34 3.21 -18.62 11.24
CA HIS A 34 3.40 -18.61 9.79
C HIS A 34 3.13 -19.99 9.20
N MET A 35 2.54 -20.00 8.01
CA MET A 35 2.34 -21.19 7.20
C MET A 35 2.76 -20.93 5.75
N GLN A 36 2.97 -22.00 5.00
CA GLN A 36 3.24 -21.98 3.57
C GLN A 36 2.23 -22.90 2.88
N ALA A 37 1.56 -22.41 1.84
CA ALA A 37 0.70 -23.22 0.97
C ALA A 37 1.39 -23.35 -0.40
N GLY A 38 2.21 -24.40 -0.57
CA GLY A 38 3.17 -24.45 -1.67
C GLY A 38 4.19 -23.33 -1.54
N SER A 39 4.23 -22.39 -2.50
CA SER A 39 5.08 -21.20 -2.48
C SER A 39 4.42 -19.96 -1.84
N THR A 40 3.14 -20.05 -1.49
CA THR A 40 2.35 -18.91 -1.03
C THR A 40 2.52 -18.71 0.48
N PRO A 41 3.13 -17.60 0.93
CA PRO A 41 3.30 -17.33 2.35
C PRO A 41 1.99 -16.85 2.97
N ALA A 42 1.66 -17.42 4.14
CA ALA A 42 0.46 -17.07 4.87
C ALA A 42 0.71 -16.97 6.38
N THR A 43 -0.23 -16.35 7.08
CA THR A 43 -0.23 -16.18 8.54
C THR A 43 -1.55 -16.69 9.08
N VAL A 44 -1.46 -17.55 10.10
CA VAL A 44 -2.59 -18.11 10.83
C VAL A 44 -2.79 -17.31 12.12
N TYR A 45 -4.03 -16.95 12.39
CA TYR A 45 -4.47 -16.24 13.59
C TYR A 45 -5.57 -17.06 14.26
N ARG A 46 -5.36 -17.44 15.53
CA ARG A 46 -6.37 -18.17 16.32
C ARG A 46 -6.21 -17.91 17.81
N MET A 47 -7.26 -18.17 18.59
CA MET A 47 -7.16 -18.19 20.05
C MET A 47 -6.42 -19.46 20.52
N PRO A 48 -5.52 -19.36 21.51
CA PRO A 48 -4.82 -20.51 22.05
C PRO A 48 -5.82 -21.46 22.75
N GLY A 49 -5.65 -22.77 22.53
CA GLY A 49 -6.49 -23.80 23.16
C GLY A 49 -7.95 -23.80 22.73
N ALA A 50 -8.29 -23.14 21.61
CA ALA A 50 -9.65 -23.14 21.09
C ALA A 50 -10.08 -24.55 20.63
N ALA A 51 -11.37 -24.85 20.81
CA ALA A 51 -12.00 -26.04 20.23
C ALA A 51 -11.94 -25.98 18.69
N PRO A 52 -12.16 -27.13 18.00
CA PRO A 52 -12.23 -27.13 16.55
C PRO A 52 -13.18 -26.07 16.00
N ALA A 53 -12.75 -25.32 14.98
CA ALA A 53 -13.43 -24.12 14.51
C ALA A 53 -13.41 -24.00 12.97
N PRO A 54 -14.34 -23.22 12.39
CA PRO A 54 -14.32 -22.92 10.97
C PRO A 54 -13.10 -22.09 10.58
N VAL A 55 -12.67 -22.29 9.35
CA VAL A 55 -11.56 -21.56 8.74
C VAL A 55 -12.09 -20.36 7.94
N VAL A 56 -11.42 -19.22 8.05
CA VAL A 56 -11.67 -18.03 7.24
C VAL A 56 -10.40 -17.69 6.47
N VAL A 57 -10.41 -17.85 5.15
CA VAL A 57 -9.28 -17.47 4.29
C VAL A 57 -9.49 -16.04 3.77
N ILE A 58 -8.47 -15.20 3.91
CA ILE A 58 -8.53 -13.76 3.70
C ILE A 58 -7.54 -13.36 2.60
N ALA A 59 -8.06 -12.79 1.51
CA ALA A 59 -7.32 -12.32 0.35
C ALA A 59 -7.36 -10.78 0.24
N HIS A 60 -6.19 -10.17 0.05
CA HIS A 60 -6.03 -8.72 -0.09
C HIS A 60 -6.22 -8.24 -1.55
N GLY A 61 -6.45 -6.95 -1.76
CA GLY A 61 -6.55 -6.36 -3.11
C GLY A 61 -5.20 -6.15 -3.82
N PHE A 62 -5.26 -5.53 -5.00
CA PHE A 62 -4.07 -5.14 -5.79
C PHE A 62 -3.15 -4.20 -5.00
N ALA A 63 -1.83 -4.39 -5.10
CA ALA A 63 -0.81 -3.71 -4.30
C ALA A 63 -1.02 -3.83 -2.77
N GLY A 64 -1.76 -4.86 -2.34
CA GLY A 64 -1.99 -5.21 -0.94
C GLY A 64 -0.99 -6.23 -0.40
N SER A 65 -1.22 -6.65 0.85
CA SER A 65 -0.48 -7.70 1.56
C SER A 65 -1.31 -8.24 2.72
N ARG A 66 -0.89 -9.34 3.34
CA ARG A 66 -1.54 -9.91 4.52
C ARG A 66 -1.61 -8.93 5.71
N GLU A 67 -0.64 -8.02 5.86
CA GLU A 67 -0.62 -7.01 6.92
C GLU A 67 -1.76 -5.99 6.80
N LEU A 68 -2.10 -5.63 5.56
CA LEU A 68 -3.23 -4.76 5.24
C LEU A 68 -4.55 -5.36 5.74
N MET A 69 -4.66 -6.69 5.72
CA MET A 69 -5.86 -7.44 6.10
C MET A 69 -5.88 -7.89 7.56
N GLU A 70 -4.83 -7.64 8.34
CA GLU A 70 -4.69 -8.19 9.71
C GLU A 70 -5.84 -7.73 10.65
N GLY A 71 -6.51 -6.59 10.37
CA GLY A 71 -7.71 -6.19 11.13
C GLY A 71 -8.83 -7.24 11.11
N PHE A 72 -9.09 -7.85 9.95
CA PHE A 72 -10.05 -8.94 9.80
C PHE A 72 -9.57 -10.20 10.50
N ALA A 73 -8.30 -10.58 10.30
CA ALA A 73 -7.74 -11.78 10.88
C ALA A 73 -7.80 -11.78 12.41
N LEU A 74 -7.45 -10.65 13.05
CA LEU A 74 -7.58 -10.46 14.49
C LEU A 74 -9.05 -10.52 14.96
N THR A 75 -9.96 -9.93 14.19
CA THR A 75 -11.39 -9.93 14.51
C THR A 75 -11.96 -11.35 14.50
N PHE A 76 -11.67 -12.12 13.46
CA PHE A 76 -12.14 -13.50 13.33
C PHE A 76 -11.48 -14.43 14.36
N ALA A 77 -10.17 -14.29 14.60
CA ALA A 77 -9.50 -15.05 15.64
C ALA A 77 -10.17 -14.84 17.00
N ARG A 78 -10.46 -13.59 17.39
CA ARG A 78 -11.16 -13.28 18.65
C ARG A 78 -12.58 -13.83 18.73
N ALA A 79 -13.28 -13.92 17.60
CA ALA A 79 -14.59 -14.58 17.51
C ALA A 79 -14.51 -16.13 17.47
N GLY A 80 -13.31 -16.70 17.63
CA GLY A 80 -13.09 -18.13 17.73
C GLY A 80 -13.00 -18.86 16.39
N TYR A 81 -12.68 -18.16 15.31
CA TYR A 81 -12.35 -18.74 14.01
C TYR A 81 -10.84 -18.99 13.87
N ILE A 82 -10.45 -19.87 12.94
CA ILE A 82 -9.08 -19.94 12.45
C ILE A 82 -8.99 -19.03 11.23
N ALA A 83 -8.35 -17.87 11.37
CA ALA A 83 -8.21 -16.92 10.28
C ALA A 83 -6.85 -17.07 9.60
N VAL A 84 -6.85 -17.18 8.27
CA VAL A 84 -5.65 -17.35 7.46
C VAL A 84 -5.58 -16.23 6.43
N SER A 85 -4.58 -15.35 6.57
CA SER A 85 -4.32 -14.25 5.63
C SER A 85 -3.03 -14.55 4.86
N TYR A 86 -3.02 -14.34 3.55
CA TYR A 86 -1.89 -14.71 2.69
C TYR A 86 -1.52 -13.59 1.71
N ASP A 87 -0.27 -13.64 1.22
CA ASP A 87 0.17 -12.73 0.16
C ASP A 87 -0.10 -13.39 -1.20
N LEU A 88 -0.97 -12.77 -2.02
CA LEU A 88 -1.26 -13.21 -3.38
C LEU A 88 0.01 -13.27 -4.24
N LEU A 89 -0.01 -14.04 -5.32
CA LEU A 89 1.06 -14.04 -6.33
C LEU A 89 1.50 -12.61 -6.69
N GLY A 90 2.80 -12.43 -6.72
CA GLY A 90 3.50 -11.18 -7.00
C GLY A 90 3.43 -10.14 -5.90
N HIS A 91 2.60 -10.31 -4.87
CA HIS A 91 2.39 -9.34 -3.81
C HIS A 91 3.15 -9.68 -2.53
N GLY A 92 3.32 -8.68 -1.66
CA GLY A 92 3.96 -8.82 -0.37
C GLY A 92 5.27 -9.63 -0.43
N ARG A 93 5.29 -10.74 0.31
CA ARG A 93 6.44 -11.65 0.40
C ARG A 93 6.32 -12.87 -0.52
N ASN A 94 5.28 -12.96 -1.36
CA ASN A 94 5.14 -14.04 -2.34
C ASN A 94 6.18 -13.85 -3.47
N PRO A 95 7.11 -14.80 -3.68
CA PRO A 95 8.19 -14.63 -4.64
C PRO A 95 7.78 -14.94 -6.07
N VAL A 96 6.62 -15.56 -6.27
CA VAL A 96 6.16 -16.00 -7.59
C VAL A 96 5.38 -14.87 -8.24
N PRO A 97 5.78 -14.37 -9.42
CA PRO A 97 5.03 -13.33 -10.11
C PRO A 97 3.58 -13.73 -10.40
N MET A 98 2.69 -12.74 -10.36
CA MET A 98 1.37 -12.86 -10.97
C MET A 98 1.54 -13.00 -12.49
N SER A 99 0.67 -13.74 -13.17
CA SER A 99 0.75 -13.96 -14.61
C SER A 99 -0.63 -14.03 -15.26
N GLY A 100 -0.64 -13.94 -16.59
CA GLY A 100 -1.85 -13.86 -17.39
C GLY A 100 -2.33 -12.42 -17.57
N ASP A 101 -3.32 -12.20 -18.42
CA ASP A 101 -3.87 -10.86 -18.65
C ASP A 101 -4.72 -10.43 -17.44
N VAL A 102 -4.48 -9.23 -16.89
CA VAL A 102 -5.26 -8.64 -15.77
C VAL A 102 -6.61 -8.07 -16.24
N THR A 103 -6.79 -7.91 -17.55
CA THR A 103 -8.00 -7.39 -18.18
C THR A 103 -8.94 -8.50 -18.68
N VAL A 104 -8.50 -9.78 -18.67
CA VAL A 104 -9.26 -10.92 -19.19
C VAL A 104 -9.47 -12.00 -18.12
N ILE A 105 -10.72 -12.45 -17.99
CA ILE A 105 -11.20 -13.40 -16.96
C ILE A 105 -10.48 -14.77 -17.03
N SER A 106 -9.96 -15.19 -18.18
CA SER A 106 -9.32 -16.51 -18.35
C SER A 106 -7.82 -16.55 -18.03
N GLY A 107 -7.19 -15.42 -17.72
CA GLY A 107 -5.77 -15.33 -17.39
C GLY A 107 -5.55 -15.28 -15.87
N THR A 108 -5.31 -14.07 -15.37
CA THR A 108 -4.92 -13.81 -13.98
C THR A 108 -5.92 -14.38 -12.97
N THR A 109 -7.22 -14.25 -13.23
CA THR A 109 -8.27 -14.71 -12.32
C THR A 109 -8.17 -16.21 -12.01
N GLN A 110 -7.97 -17.06 -13.02
CA GLN A 110 -7.87 -18.51 -12.79
C GLN A 110 -6.64 -18.86 -11.96
N VAL A 111 -5.49 -18.24 -12.25
CA VAL A 111 -4.25 -18.45 -11.51
C VAL A 111 -4.40 -18.09 -10.03
N LEU A 112 -5.11 -17.00 -9.73
CA LEU A 112 -5.39 -16.59 -8.35
C LEU A 112 -6.46 -17.45 -7.67
N MET A 113 -7.43 -17.97 -8.42
CA MET A 113 -8.39 -18.97 -7.90
C MET A 113 -7.67 -20.27 -7.53
N ASP A 114 -6.76 -20.76 -8.37
CA ASP A 114 -5.97 -21.95 -8.08
C ASP A 114 -5.12 -21.74 -6.82
N GLU A 115 -4.49 -20.55 -6.68
CA GLU A 115 -3.77 -20.16 -5.46
C GLU A 115 -4.67 -20.19 -4.23
N LEU A 116 -5.83 -19.54 -4.31
CA LEU A 116 -6.79 -19.53 -3.22
C LEU A 116 -7.24 -20.95 -2.84
N GLY A 117 -7.48 -21.83 -3.82
CA GLY A 117 -7.80 -23.24 -3.60
C GLY A 117 -6.71 -23.97 -2.80
N ARG A 118 -5.43 -23.81 -3.18
CA ARG A 118 -4.31 -24.39 -2.43
C ARG A 118 -4.18 -23.84 -1.01
N VAL A 119 -4.40 -22.55 -0.83
CA VAL A 119 -4.40 -21.92 0.50
C VAL A 119 -5.56 -22.46 1.34
N SER A 120 -6.75 -22.59 0.76
CA SER A 120 -7.93 -23.18 1.40
C SER A 120 -7.70 -24.63 1.83
N ASP A 121 -7.08 -25.47 0.98
CA ASP A 121 -6.74 -26.84 1.33
C ASP A 121 -5.75 -26.90 2.49
N ALA A 122 -4.69 -26.10 2.43
CA ALA A 122 -3.69 -26.03 3.50
C ALA A 122 -4.29 -25.50 4.82
N ALA A 123 -5.21 -24.53 4.73
CA ALA A 123 -5.88 -23.96 5.89
C ALA A 123 -6.87 -24.94 6.54
N LEU A 124 -7.62 -25.71 5.74
CA LEU A 124 -8.51 -26.76 6.22
C LEU A 124 -7.76 -27.97 6.81
N ALA A 125 -6.50 -28.17 6.43
CA ALA A 125 -5.63 -29.19 7.00
C ALA A 125 -4.98 -28.78 8.35
N LEU A 126 -5.17 -27.53 8.80
CA LEU A 126 -4.60 -27.07 10.07
C LEU A 126 -5.19 -27.83 11.27
N PRO A 127 -4.37 -28.16 12.29
CA PRO A 127 -4.90 -28.71 13.54
C PRO A 127 -5.94 -27.78 14.16
N GLY A 128 -7.12 -28.34 14.46
CA GLY A 128 -8.26 -27.59 15.00
C GLY A 128 -9.19 -26.98 13.95
N ALA A 129 -8.98 -27.19 12.65
CA ALA A 129 -10.00 -26.88 11.65
C ALA A 129 -11.16 -27.90 11.74
N ASP A 130 -12.40 -27.43 11.65
CA ASP A 130 -13.61 -28.28 11.71
C ASP A 130 -14.15 -28.70 10.34
N GLY A 131 -13.42 -28.38 9.26
CA GLY A 131 -13.77 -28.72 7.89
C GLY A 131 -14.65 -27.69 7.16
N ARG A 132 -15.16 -26.65 7.85
CA ARG A 132 -15.97 -25.60 7.23
C ARG A 132 -15.12 -24.39 6.84
N LEU A 133 -15.46 -23.75 5.72
CA LEU A 133 -14.66 -22.69 5.09
C LEU A 133 -15.50 -21.45 4.76
N ALA A 134 -14.99 -20.27 5.08
CA ALA A 134 -15.46 -18.99 4.55
C ALA A 134 -14.31 -18.25 3.86
N LEU A 135 -14.67 -17.38 2.91
CA LEU A 135 -13.73 -16.57 2.14
C LEU A 135 -14.00 -15.08 2.32
N LEU A 136 -12.96 -14.29 2.49
CA LEU A 136 -13.03 -12.83 2.47
C LEU A 136 -12.06 -12.27 1.42
N GLY A 137 -12.55 -11.39 0.55
CA GLY A 137 -11.75 -10.75 -0.49
C GLY A 137 -11.96 -9.24 -0.52
N HIS A 138 -10.87 -8.48 -0.63
CA HIS A 138 -10.92 -7.02 -0.83
C HIS A 138 -10.63 -6.63 -2.28
N SER A 139 -11.40 -5.69 -2.83
CA SER A 139 -11.17 -5.06 -4.13
C SER A 139 -10.99 -6.11 -5.25
N MET A 140 -9.83 -6.18 -5.90
CA MET A 140 -9.47 -7.21 -6.89
C MET A 140 -9.76 -8.64 -6.41
N ALA A 141 -9.46 -8.98 -5.15
CA ALA A 141 -9.66 -10.33 -4.63
C ALA A 141 -11.13 -10.69 -4.41
N SER A 142 -12.03 -9.71 -4.45
CA SER A 142 -13.46 -9.92 -4.27
C SER A 142 -14.06 -10.79 -5.39
N ASP A 143 -13.63 -10.61 -6.64
CA ASP A 143 -14.03 -11.47 -7.76
C ASP A 143 -13.48 -12.89 -7.61
N ILE A 144 -12.23 -13.01 -7.14
CA ILE A 144 -11.56 -14.30 -6.91
C ILE A 144 -12.31 -15.12 -5.87
N VAL A 145 -12.64 -14.54 -4.71
CA VAL A 145 -13.35 -15.28 -3.65
C VAL A 145 -14.79 -15.62 -4.03
N VAL A 146 -15.48 -14.76 -4.80
CA VAL A 146 -16.82 -15.04 -5.31
C VAL A 146 -16.78 -16.24 -6.26
N ARG A 147 -15.89 -16.21 -7.26
CA ARG A 147 -15.75 -17.30 -8.22
C ARG A 147 -15.29 -18.60 -7.57
N GLN A 148 -14.35 -18.52 -6.63
CA GLN A 148 -13.90 -19.68 -5.87
C GLN A 148 -15.04 -20.30 -5.06
N ALA A 149 -15.89 -19.49 -4.41
CA ALA A 149 -17.03 -20.01 -3.68
C ALA A 149 -18.11 -20.66 -4.56
N ILE A 150 -18.18 -20.28 -5.83
CA ILE A 150 -19.04 -20.95 -6.81
C ILE A 150 -18.43 -22.30 -7.23
N ALA A 151 -17.11 -22.36 -7.39
CA ALA A 151 -16.39 -23.56 -7.81
C ALA A 151 -16.17 -24.58 -6.68
N ASP A 152 -16.04 -24.13 -5.43
CA ASP A 152 -15.72 -24.96 -4.27
C ASP A 152 -16.94 -25.08 -3.32
N PRO A 153 -17.64 -26.24 -3.30
CA PRO A 153 -18.84 -26.43 -2.49
C PRO A 153 -18.58 -26.44 -0.98
N ARG A 154 -17.32 -26.50 -0.54
CA ARG A 154 -16.92 -26.42 0.88
C ARG A 154 -17.05 -25.00 1.43
N VAL A 155 -17.04 -24.00 0.56
CA VAL A 155 -17.21 -22.59 0.96
C VAL A 155 -18.66 -22.36 1.34
N VAL A 156 -18.90 -22.03 2.60
CA VAL A 156 -20.25 -21.79 3.12
C VAL A 156 -20.65 -20.33 3.06
N ALA A 157 -19.70 -19.40 3.15
CA ALA A 157 -19.96 -17.96 3.15
C ALA A 157 -18.83 -17.14 2.53
N VAL A 158 -19.21 -16.02 1.91
CA VAL A 158 -18.32 -15.07 1.23
C VAL A 158 -18.55 -13.66 1.76
N ILE A 159 -17.44 -12.93 1.96
CA ILE A 159 -17.44 -11.50 2.27
C ILE A 159 -16.62 -10.77 1.19
N GLY A 160 -17.29 -9.92 0.42
CA GLY A 160 -16.65 -9.00 -0.52
C GLY A 160 -16.56 -7.59 0.07
N VAL A 161 -15.34 -7.07 0.27
CA VAL A 161 -15.11 -5.69 0.71
C VAL A 161 -14.67 -4.85 -0.47
N SER A 162 -15.37 -3.74 -0.74
CA SER A 162 -15.21 -2.93 -1.94
C SER A 162 -15.32 -3.79 -3.21
N MET A 163 -16.37 -4.61 -3.25
CA MET A 163 -16.50 -5.69 -4.22
C MET A 163 -16.79 -5.20 -5.64
N PHE A 164 -16.15 -5.84 -6.61
CA PHE A 164 -16.60 -5.87 -7.99
C PHE A 164 -16.48 -7.31 -8.50
N SER A 165 -17.59 -7.91 -8.93
CA SER A 165 -17.61 -9.23 -9.55
C SER A 165 -18.79 -9.36 -10.49
N LEU A 166 -18.55 -9.94 -11.66
CA LEU A 166 -19.60 -10.28 -12.63
C LEU A 166 -20.12 -11.71 -12.46
N ALA A 167 -19.58 -12.48 -11.51
CA ALA A 167 -19.95 -13.88 -11.28
C ALA A 167 -21.12 -14.05 -10.30
N VAL A 168 -21.56 -12.98 -9.64
CA VAL A 168 -22.71 -13.02 -8.72
C VAL A 168 -24.00 -13.23 -9.51
N THR A 169 -24.81 -14.18 -9.07
CA THR A 169 -26.14 -14.48 -9.61
C THR A 169 -27.19 -14.38 -8.49
N PRO A 170 -28.50 -14.48 -8.81
CA PRO A 170 -29.54 -14.48 -7.78
C PRO A 170 -29.34 -15.54 -6.68
N THR A 171 -28.67 -16.65 -6.99
CA THR A 171 -28.50 -17.80 -6.08
C THR A 171 -27.04 -18.17 -5.78
N ALA A 172 -26.05 -17.57 -6.45
CA ALA A 172 -24.63 -17.88 -6.28
C ALA A 172 -23.78 -16.63 -6.04
N PRO A 173 -22.74 -16.66 -5.18
CA PRO A 173 -22.25 -17.80 -4.38
C PRO A 173 -23.18 -18.16 -3.21
N ARG A 174 -22.93 -19.24 -2.45
CA ARG A 174 -23.62 -19.44 -1.17
C ARG A 174 -23.24 -18.31 -0.21
N ASP A 175 -24.23 -17.75 0.49
CA ASP A 175 -24.10 -16.64 1.45
C ASP A 175 -23.11 -15.53 1.07
N LEU A 176 -23.63 -14.40 0.61
CA LEU A 176 -22.80 -13.26 0.22
C LEU A 176 -23.11 -12.01 1.06
N LEU A 177 -22.09 -11.53 1.76
CA LEU A 177 -22.03 -10.17 2.29
C LEU A 177 -21.20 -9.29 1.37
N VAL A 178 -21.74 -8.14 0.98
CA VAL A 178 -20.99 -7.09 0.29
C VAL A 178 -20.89 -5.86 1.19
N ILE A 179 -19.67 -5.41 1.47
CA ILE A 179 -19.41 -4.18 2.23
C ILE A 179 -18.75 -3.18 1.31
N ALA A 180 -19.32 -1.99 1.14
CA ALA A 180 -18.71 -0.89 0.41
C ALA A 180 -18.61 0.37 1.28
N GLY A 181 -17.55 1.15 1.09
CA GLY A 181 -17.42 2.48 1.66
C GLY A 181 -18.40 3.46 1.02
N GLY A 182 -18.97 4.35 1.83
CA GLY A 182 -19.95 5.32 1.39
C GLY A 182 -19.40 6.36 0.40
N TRP A 183 -18.07 6.49 0.28
CA TRP A 183 -17.43 7.33 -0.74
C TRP A 183 -17.04 6.57 -2.01
N GLU A 184 -17.30 5.26 -2.08
CA GLU A 184 -16.96 4.42 -3.23
C GLU A 184 -18.10 4.38 -4.26
N THR A 185 -18.54 5.54 -4.77
CA THR A 185 -19.77 5.72 -5.57
C THR A 185 -20.15 4.53 -6.47
N ARG A 186 -19.26 4.07 -7.36
CA ARG A 186 -19.53 2.94 -8.27
C ARG A 186 -19.58 1.59 -7.56
N LEU A 187 -18.70 1.33 -6.59
CA LEU A 187 -18.66 0.07 -5.85
C LEU A 187 -19.83 -0.04 -4.86
N ALA A 188 -20.31 1.10 -4.34
CA ALA A 188 -21.54 1.17 -3.56
C ALA A 188 -22.77 0.75 -4.40
N GLN A 189 -22.83 1.20 -5.66
CA GLN A 189 -23.87 0.76 -6.61
C GLN A 189 -23.76 -0.73 -6.94
N GLU A 190 -22.55 -1.26 -7.13
CA GLU A 190 -22.33 -2.69 -7.36
C GLU A 190 -22.71 -3.54 -6.13
N ALA A 191 -22.46 -3.05 -4.91
CA ALA A 191 -22.92 -3.71 -3.68
C ALA A 191 -24.45 -3.80 -3.61
N GLU A 192 -25.15 -2.70 -3.90
CA GLU A 192 -26.61 -2.68 -3.94
C GLU A 192 -27.16 -3.60 -5.04
N LYS A 193 -26.55 -3.58 -6.22
CA LYS A 193 -26.90 -4.46 -7.34
C LYS A 193 -26.75 -5.93 -6.96
N ALA A 194 -25.65 -6.32 -6.32
CA ALA A 194 -25.42 -7.70 -5.88
C ALA A 194 -26.49 -8.20 -4.90
N LEU A 195 -26.96 -7.34 -3.98
CA LEU A 195 -28.09 -7.64 -3.09
C LEU A 195 -29.40 -7.79 -3.87
N LYS A 196 -29.68 -6.84 -4.78
CA LYS A 196 -30.92 -6.79 -5.56
C LYS A 196 -31.06 -7.90 -6.60
N LEU A 197 -29.97 -8.58 -6.96
CA LEU A 197 -30.05 -9.80 -7.77
C LEU A 197 -30.83 -10.91 -7.06
N ALA A 198 -30.75 -11.00 -5.74
CA ALA A 198 -31.50 -12.01 -4.96
C ALA A 198 -32.91 -11.55 -4.58
N ASP A 199 -33.08 -10.28 -4.25
CA ASP A 199 -34.38 -9.69 -3.98
C ASP A 199 -34.42 -8.22 -4.46
N PRO A 200 -35.15 -7.91 -5.55
CA PRO A 200 -35.26 -6.57 -6.09
C PRO A 200 -35.82 -5.51 -5.11
N ALA A 201 -36.58 -5.93 -4.08
CA ALA A 201 -37.16 -5.05 -3.07
C ALA A 201 -36.22 -4.82 -1.87
N ALA A 202 -35.07 -5.51 -1.80
CA ALA A 202 -34.14 -5.41 -0.68
C ALA A 202 -33.52 -4.02 -0.56
N SER A 203 -33.36 -3.58 0.69
CA SER A 203 -32.67 -2.35 1.04
C SER A 203 -31.28 -2.63 1.61
N LEU A 204 -30.33 -1.71 1.41
CA LEU A 204 -29.01 -1.78 2.03
C LEU A 204 -29.13 -1.91 3.56
N GLY A 205 -28.33 -2.77 4.16
CA GLY A 205 -28.41 -3.11 5.58
C GLY A 205 -29.52 -4.10 5.95
N GLN A 206 -30.29 -4.60 4.98
CA GLN A 206 -31.19 -5.73 5.15
C GLN A 206 -30.47 -7.04 4.81
N THR A 207 -30.73 -8.08 5.60
CA THR A 207 -30.38 -9.46 5.23
C THR A 207 -31.62 -10.10 4.59
N VAL A 208 -31.48 -10.59 3.37
CA VAL A 208 -32.50 -11.41 2.70
C VAL A 208 -32.04 -12.86 2.63
N GLY A 209 -32.99 -13.78 2.50
CA GLY A 209 -32.73 -15.21 2.66
C GLY A 209 -32.31 -15.58 4.09
N ASP A 210 -31.75 -16.76 4.26
CA ASP A 210 -31.26 -17.28 5.54
C ASP A 210 -29.79 -17.74 5.42
N PRO A 211 -28.84 -17.01 6.06
CA PRO A 211 -27.44 -17.42 6.10
C PRO A 211 -27.22 -18.79 6.75
N GLY A 212 -28.06 -19.21 7.70
CA GLY A 212 -27.91 -20.52 8.33
C GLY A 212 -28.14 -21.69 7.36
N THR A 213 -28.79 -21.43 6.22
CA THR A 213 -29.11 -22.42 5.18
C THR A 213 -28.42 -22.15 3.85
N GLY A 214 -27.49 -21.18 3.78
CA GLY A 214 -26.71 -20.91 2.57
C GLY A 214 -27.39 -20.03 1.52
N THR A 215 -28.49 -19.35 1.88
CA THR A 215 -29.29 -18.49 0.98
C THR A 215 -29.19 -17.00 1.29
N GLY A 216 -28.38 -16.62 2.27
CA GLY A 216 -28.22 -15.28 2.76
C GLY A 216 -27.63 -14.30 1.73
N ARG A 217 -28.18 -13.09 1.71
CA ARG A 217 -27.62 -11.94 1.00
C ARG A 217 -27.73 -10.68 1.83
N ARG A 218 -26.65 -9.91 1.89
CA ARG A 218 -26.61 -8.62 2.57
C ARG A 218 -25.64 -7.70 1.85
N ALA A 219 -26.00 -6.42 1.71
CA ALA A 219 -25.08 -5.38 1.29
C ALA A 219 -25.14 -4.21 2.27
N VAL A 220 -23.98 -3.66 2.65
CA VAL A 220 -23.85 -2.59 3.65
C VAL A 220 -22.98 -1.47 3.11
N LEU A 221 -23.43 -0.23 3.31
CA LEU A 221 -22.61 0.96 3.08
C LEU A 221 -22.04 1.48 4.39
N VAL A 222 -20.71 1.62 4.44
CA VAL A 222 -20.00 2.10 5.62
C VAL A 222 -19.79 3.61 5.48
N PRO A 223 -20.37 4.44 6.37
CA PRO A 223 -20.34 5.88 6.20
C PRO A 223 -18.93 6.46 6.35
N GLY A 224 -18.60 7.48 5.55
CA GLY A 224 -17.42 8.32 5.74
C GLY A 224 -16.06 7.66 5.46
N VAL A 225 -16.04 6.55 4.71
CA VAL A 225 -14.81 5.85 4.34
C VAL A 225 -14.73 5.64 2.84
N GLU A 226 -13.50 5.65 2.33
CA GLU A 226 -13.14 5.30 0.96
C GLU A 226 -12.49 3.91 0.87
N HIS A 227 -12.02 3.56 -0.32
CA HIS A 227 -11.52 2.26 -0.73
C HIS A 227 -10.44 1.63 0.18
N ALA A 228 -9.54 2.43 0.75
CA ALA A 228 -8.51 1.94 1.67
C ALA A 228 -9.00 1.92 3.12
N SER A 229 -9.67 2.98 3.56
CA SER A 229 -10.13 3.18 4.94
C SER A 229 -11.28 2.25 5.35
N VAL A 230 -12.04 1.71 4.40
CA VAL A 230 -13.08 0.70 4.66
C VAL A 230 -12.55 -0.53 5.40
N LEU A 231 -11.29 -0.93 5.15
CA LEU A 231 -10.63 -2.06 5.79
C LEU A 231 -10.36 -1.84 7.30
N TYR A 232 -10.30 -0.57 7.72
CA TYR A 232 -10.02 -0.18 9.10
C TYR A 232 -11.26 0.24 9.87
N SER A 233 -12.43 0.29 9.21
CA SER A 233 -13.66 0.70 9.85
C SER A 233 -14.13 -0.37 10.85
N PRO A 234 -14.39 0.00 12.12
CA PRO A 234 -14.97 -0.92 13.09
C PRO A 234 -16.34 -1.44 12.65
N VAL A 235 -17.08 -0.71 11.80
CA VAL A 235 -18.36 -1.15 11.24
C VAL A 235 -18.13 -2.31 10.27
N THR A 236 -17.19 -2.18 9.33
CA THR A 236 -16.82 -3.25 8.39
C THR A 236 -16.46 -4.53 9.11
N LEU A 237 -15.58 -4.43 10.12
CA LEU A 237 -15.08 -5.58 10.86
C LEU A 237 -16.18 -6.27 11.69
N ARG A 238 -17.12 -5.50 12.26
CA ARG A 238 -18.30 -6.07 12.95
C ARG A 238 -19.24 -6.76 11.99
N GLU A 239 -19.62 -6.11 10.89
CA GLU A 239 -20.51 -6.70 9.87
C GLU A 239 -19.92 -8.00 9.32
N ALA A 240 -18.61 -8.03 9.06
CA ALA A 240 -17.91 -9.23 8.61
C ALA A 240 -17.98 -10.37 9.65
N ARG A 241 -17.71 -10.08 10.94
CA ARG A 241 -17.82 -11.08 12.02
C ARG A 241 -19.25 -11.58 12.18
N ASP A 242 -20.21 -10.66 12.25
CA ASP A 242 -21.61 -10.96 12.54
C ASP A 242 -22.23 -11.78 11.40
N TRP A 243 -21.81 -11.52 10.16
CA TRP A 243 -22.17 -12.34 9.00
C TRP A 243 -21.69 -13.79 9.10
N LEU A 244 -20.42 -14.01 9.47
CA LEU A 244 -19.91 -15.37 9.64
C LEU A 244 -20.60 -16.06 10.82
N ASN A 245 -20.86 -15.34 11.91
CA ASN A 245 -21.61 -15.86 13.05
C ASN A 245 -22.99 -16.38 12.62
N LEU A 246 -23.74 -15.60 11.83
CA LEU A 246 -25.02 -16.03 11.28
C LEU A 246 -24.86 -17.26 10.36
N SER A 247 -23.89 -17.24 9.45
CA SER A 247 -23.69 -18.30 8.44
C SER A 247 -23.24 -19.63 9.07
N PHE A 248 -22.48 -19.59 10.16
CA PHE A 248 -21.98 -20.78 10.85
C PHE A 248 -22.83 -21.23 12.05
N GLY A 249 -23.90 -20.49 12.40
CA GLY A 249 -24.69 -20.72 13.60
C GLY A 249 -23.89 -20.53 14.89
N ARG A 250 -23.08 -19.47 14.94
CA ARG A 250 -22.19 -19.13 16.06
C ARG A 250 -22.56 -17.76 16.64
N ASP A 251 -22.15 -17.51 17.86
CA ASP A 251 -22.35 -16.25 18.59
C ASP A 251 -21.03 -15.65 19.08
N GLY A 252 -19.92 -15.99 18.42
CA GLY A 252 -18.58 -15.58 18.81
C GLY A 252 -18.46 -14.06 18.94
N VAL A 253 -18.22 -13.59 20.16
CA VAL A 253 -18.01 -12.17 20.45
C VAL A 253 -16.53 -11.85 20.61
N GLY A 254 -16.17 -10.59 20.36
CA GLY A 254 -14.80 -10.12 20.54
C GLY A 254 -14.69 -8.64 20.19
N GLU A 255 -13.76 -7.95 20.85
CA GLU A 255 -13.45 -6.57 20.51
C GLU A 255 -12.87 -6.50 19.10
N VAL A 256 -13.42 -5.58 18.31
CA VAL A 256 -12.92 -5.26 16.98
C VAL A 256 -11.77 -4.26 17.10
N PRO A 257 -10.59 -4.53 16.54
CA PRO A 257 -9.42 -3.68 16.76
C PRO A 257 -9.54 -2.39 15.93
N ALA A 258 -9.62 -1.25 16.61
CA ALA A 258 -9.65 0.08 15.98
C ALA A 258 -8.26 0.53 15.51
N ARG A 259 -7.67 -0.17 14.54
CA ARG A 259 -6.25 -0.01 14.14
C ARG A 259 -5.95 1.26 13.34
N GLY A 260 -6.87 1.68 12.47
CA GLY A 260 -6.62 2.74 11.47
C GLY A 260 -6.12 4.06 12.08
N GLY A 261 -6.77 4.54 13.14
CA GLY A 261 -6.36 5.77 13.83
C GLY A 261 -4.97 5.67 14.47
N TRP A 262 -4.64 4.51 15.06
CA TRP A 262 -3.32 4.27 15.65
C TRP A 262 -2.22 4.16 14.60
N ILE A 263 -2.49 3.54 13.45
CA ILE A 263 -1.58 3.51 12.30
C ILE A 263 -1.35 4.93 11.78
N ALA A 264 -2.40 5.72 11.58
CA ALA A 264 -2.28 7.11 11.13
C ALA A 264 -1.45 7.96 12.12
N LEU A 265 -1.73 7.85 13.42
CA LEU A 265 -0.96 8.53 14.46
C LEU A 265 0.50 8.09 14.47
N MET A 266 0.77 6.78 14.29
CA MET A 266 2.12 6.24 14.23
C MET A 266 2.90 6.85 13.05
N LEU A 267 2.34 6.78 11.84
CA LEU A 267 2.98 7.31 10.63
C LEU A 267 3.20 8.82 10.73
N ALA A 268 2.19 9.58 11.19
CA ALA A 268 2.31 11.01 11.40
C ALA A 268 3.37 11.37 12.45
N SER A 269 3.43 10.60 13.54
CA SER A 269 4.43 10.78 14.59
C SER A 269 5.84 10.48 14.08
N VAL A 270 6.02 9.38 13.35
CA VAL A 270 7.30 9.04 12.74
C VAL A 270 7.69 10.08 11.70
N VAL A 271 6.79 10.62 10.88
CA VAL A 271 7.15 11.75 10.00
C VAL A 271 7.56 12.97 10.83
N ALA A 272 6.79 13.33 11.88
CA ALA A 272 7.06 14.48 12.74
C ALA A 272 8.41 14.39 13.49
N LEU A 273 8.86 13.19 13.87
CA LEU A 273 10.19 12.94 14.46
C LEU A 273 11.33 13.46 13.56
N GLY A 274 11.11 13.52 12.24
CA GLY A 274 12.10 14.00 11.29
C GLY A 274 12.53 15.45 11.56
N TRP A 275 11.64 16.30 12.07
CA TRP A 275 11.95 17.72 12.29
C TRP A 275 12.97 17.98 13.41
N PRO A 276 12.79 17.47 14.65
CA PRO A 276 13.79 17.61 15.70
C PRO A 276 15.09 16.88 15.36
N LEU A 277 15.02 15.69 14.74
CA LEU A 277 16.20 14.91 14.33
C LEU A 277 17.03 15.63 13.27
N ALA A 278 16.40 16.17 12.23
CA ALA A 278 17.06 17.06 11.27
C ALA A 278 17.74 18.24 11.99
N GLY A 279 17.14 18.71 13.08
CA GLY A 279 17.72 19.74 13.91
C GLY A 279 19.06 19.43 14.54
N ALA A 280 19.31 18.17 14.91
CA ALA A 280 20.60 17.71 15.41
C ALA A 280 21.68 17.72 14.31
N LEU A 281 21.28 17.61 13.04
CA LEU A 281 22.19 17.64 11.89
C LEU A 281 22.76 19.03 11.58
N ARG A 282 22.33 20.10 12.27
CA ARG A 282 22.87 21.46 12.09
C ARG A 282 24.37 21.55 12.36
N ARG A 283 24.93 20.65 13.19
CA ARG A 283 26.38 20.55 13.43
C ARG A 283 27.18 20.15 12.17
N PHE A 284 26.51 19.57 11.18
CA PHE A 284 27.10 19.14 9.89
C PHE A 284 26.79 20.11 8.75
N ARG A 285 26.33 21.32 9.10
CA ARG A 285 25.96 22.35 8.13
C ARG A 285 27.16 22.74 7.25
N ALA A 286 26.92 22.86 5.94
CA ALA A 286 27.91 23.40 5.01
C ALA A 286 28.15 24.90 5.26
N GLU A 287 29.34 25.40 4.95
CA GLU A 287 29.71 26.81 5.17
C GLU A 287 28.87 27.79 4.36
N VAL A 288 28.52 27.40 3.13
CA VAL A 288 27.81 28.26 2.18
C VAL A 288 26.49 27.59 1.80
N PRO A 289 25.38 28.34 1.75
CA PRO A 289 24.09 27.78 1.36
C PRO A 289 24.08 27.28 -0.11
N PRO A 290 23.09 26.47 -0.49
CA PRO A 290 22.84 26.07 -1.87
C PRO A 290 22.63 27.29 -2.77
N LEU A 291 23.06 27.17 -4.04
CA LEU A 291 22.88 28.22 -5.03
C LEU A 291 21.41 28.34 -5.44
N ARG A 292 20.95 29.58 -5.54
CA ARG A 292 19.63 29.92 -6.09
C ARG A 292 19.76 30.22 -7.58
N LEU A 293 19.13 29.41 -8.42
CA LEU A 293 19.06 29.71 -9.85
C LEU A 293 18.15 30.93 -10.11
N PRO A 294 18.50 31.80 -11.08
CA PRO A 294 17.60 32.81 -11.61
C PRO A 294 16.28 32.20 -12.12
N PRO A 295 15.14 32.91 -12.04
CA PRO A 295 13.83 32.35 -12.39
C PRO A 295 13.75 31.68 -13.77
N GLY A 296 14.30 32.29 -14.82
CA GLY A 296 14.28 31.70 -16.17
C GLY A 296 15.05 30.38 -16.27
N ARG A 297 16.24 30.30 -15.64
CA ARG A 297 17.05 29.07 -15.60
C ARG A 297 16.40 27.99 -14.74
N PHE A 298 15.80 28.37 -13.61
CA PHE A 298 14.98 27.47 -12.81
C PHE A 298 13.83 26.90 -13.63
N MET A 299 13.11 27.75 -14.39
CA MET A 299 11.98 27.28 -15.18
C MET A 299 12.38 26.39 -16.33
N ALA A 300 13.48 26.70 -17.03
CA ALA A 300 14.05 25.81 -18.03
C ALA A 300 14.41 24.43 -17.43
N ALA A 301 15.04 24.41 -16.25
CA ALA A 301 15.45 23.16 -15.59
C ALA A 301 14.29 22.29 -15.09
N VAL A 302 13.08 22.85 -14.96
CA VAL A 302 11.87 22.10 -14.55
C VAL A 302 10.99 21.75 -15.75
N LEU A 303 10.73 22.71 -16.65
CA LEU A 303 9.81 22.52 -17.77
C LEU A 303 10.39 21.66 -18.90
N LEU A 304 11.68 21.80 -19.21
CA LEU A 304 12.29 21.01 -20.28
C LEU A 304 12.21 19.50 -19.95
N PRO A 305 12.63 19.01 -18.76
CA PRO A 305 12.38 17.64 -18.34
C PRO A 305 10.92 17.21 -18.36
N ALA A 306 10.03 18.03 -17.82
CA ALA A 306 8.62 17.65 -17.72
C ALA A 306 7.92 17.46 -19.08
N LEU A 307 8.39 18.15 -20.12
CA LEU A 307 7.83 18.05 -21.46
C LEU A 307 8.56 17.02 -22.33
N SER A 308 9.89 17.04 -22.35
CA SER A 308 10.62 16.20 -23.30
C SER A 308 10.78 14.75 -22.85
N VAL A 309 10.87 14.45 -21.55
CA VAL A 309 10.99 13.06 -21.07
C VAL A 309 9.84 12.17 -21.53
N PRO A 310 8.55 12.50 -21.29
CA PRO A 310 7.46 11.67 -21.76
C PRO A 310 7.44 11.52 -23.29
N LEU A 311 7.79 12.57 -24.03
CA LEU A 311 7.88 12.53 -25.50
C LEU A 311 9.04 11.66 -26.01
N LEU A 312 10.18 11.68 -25.34
CA LEU A 312 11.36 10.89 -25.68
C LEU A 312 11.17 9.40 -25.34
N LEU A 313 10.41 9.10 -24.29
CA LEU A 313 10.13 7.73 -23.86
C LEU A 313 8.91 7.12 -24.54
N TRP A 314 8.01 7.92 -25.10
CA TRP A 314 6.82 7.43 -25.81
C TRP A 314 7.11 6.35 -26.88
N PRO A 315 8.16 6.46 -27.72
CA PRO A 315 8.49 5.42 -28.69
C PRO A 315 9.34 4.27 -28.12
N VAL A 316 9.70 4.29 -26.84
CA VAL A 316 10.64 3.34 -26.23
C VAL A 316 9.87 2.25 -25.50
N ASP A 317 10.12 1.01 -25.89
CA ASP A 317 9.67 -0.17 -25.16
C ASP A 317 10.52 -0.35 -23.89
N THR A 318 9.90 -0.21 -22.71
CA THR A 318 10.60 -0.29 -21.42
C THR A 318 10.48 -1.64 -20.72
N HIS A 319 9.82 -2.68 -21.26
CA HIS A 319 9.44 -3.88 -20.51
C HIS A 319 10.61 -4.82 -20.09
N PHE A 320 11.50 -4.38 -19.19
CA PHE A 320 12.67 -5.14 -18.71
C PHE A 320 12.62 -5.51 -17.22
N LEU A 321 11.67 -4.98 -16.44
CA LEU A 321 11.46 -5.36 -15.05
C LEU A 321 10.15 -6.14 -14.89
N PRO A 322 10.13 -7.21 -14.07
CA PRO A 322 8.92 -8.01 -13.83
C PRO A 322 8.03 -7.35 -12.77
N VAL A 323 7.83 -6.03 -12.82
CA VAL A 323 6.94 -5.27 -11.93
C VAL A 323 6.22 -4.26 -12.78
N LEU A 324 4.89 -4.24 -12.69
CA LEU A 324 4.05 -3.31 -13.44
C LEU A 324 4.57 -1.88 -13.29
N VAL A 325 4.92 -1.26 -14.41
CA VAL A 325 5.28 0.16 -14.55
C VAL A 325 6.59 0.58 -13.86
N ALA A 326 7.27 -0.33 -13.15
CA ALA A 326 8.52 -0.01 -12.45
C ALA A 326 9.65 0.35 -13.41
N ASP A 327 9.74 -0.37 -14.52
CA ASP A 327 10.63 -0.09 -15.64
C ASP A 327 10.44 1.34 -16.19
N TYR A 328 9.21 1.71 -16.52
CA TYR A 328 8.89 3.04 -17.03
C TYR A 328 9.25 4.10 -15.99
N LEU A 329 8.87 3.92 -14.72
CA LEU A 329 9.22 4.84 -13.64
C LEU A 329 10.73 4.98 -13.45
N ALA A 330 11.48 3.87 -13.50
CA ALA A 330 12.93 3.89 -13.37
C ALA A 330 13.56 4.74 -14.48
N VAL A 331 13.18 4.51 -15.75
CA VAL A 331 13.74 5.23 -16.90
C VAL A 331 13.25 6.69 -16.92
N HIS A 332 11.98 6.95 -16.62
CA HIS A 332 11.41 8.29 -16.56
C HIS A 332 12.11 9.14 -15.49
N PHE A 333 12.26 8.61 -14.26
CA PHE A 333 12.98 9.31 -13.20
C PHE A 333 14.47 9.46 -13.52
N ALA A 334 15.11 8.46 -14.14
CA ALA A 334 16.51 8.58 -14.55
C ALA A 334 16.71 9.71 -15.56
N LEU A 335 15.96 9.69 -16.67
CA LEU A 335 16.09 10.69 -17.74
C LEU A 335 15.69 12.09 -17.24
N TYR A 336 14.59 12.19 -16.48
CA TYR A 336 14.15 13.45 -15.88
C TYR A 336 15.22 14.01 -14.93
N GLY A 337 15.69 13.19 -13.99
CA GLY A 337 16.67 13.58 -13.00
C GLY A 337 18.00 13.99 -13.62
N VAL A 338 18.53 13.18 -14.54
CA VAL A 338 19.79 13.46 -15.24
C VAL A 338 19.67 14.74 -16.07
N MET A 339 18.59 14.93 -16.82
CA MET A 339 18.41 16.12 -17.64
C MET A 339 18.26 17.39 -16.79
N ALA A 340 17.47 17.32 -15.71
CA ALA A 340 17.35 18.42 -14.76
C ALA A 340 18.72 18.77 -14.12
N LEU A 341 19.48 17.76 -13.69
CA LEU A 341 20.82 17.96 -13.12
C LEU A 341 21.82 18.51 -14.15
N ALA A 342 21.77 18.05 -15.39
CA ALA A 342 22.62 18.54 -16.47
C ALA A 342 22.34 20.02 -16.78
N LEU A 343 21.06 20.42 -16.85
CA LEU A 343 20.66 21.81 -17.01
C LEU A 343 21.13 22.67 -15.83
N VAL A 344 20.90 22.21 -14.60
CA VAL A 344 21.36 22.90 -13.39
C VAL A 344 22.89 23.04 -13.38
N ALA A 345 23.63 22.00 -13.79
CA ALA A 345 25.08 22.04 -13.89
C ALA A 345 25.55 23.02 -14.96
N GLY A 346 24.96 23.00 -16.16
CA GLY A 346 25.25 23.95 -17.24
C GLY A 346 24.93 25.40 -16.87
N PHE A 347 23.99 25.62 -15.96
CA PHE A 347 23.67 26.93 -15.39
C PHE A 347 24.57 27.36 -14.22
N GLY A 348 25.55 26.53 -13.83
CA GLY A 348 26.45 26.78 -12.71
C GLY A 348 25.81 26.59 -11.32
N GLY A 349 24.65 25.92 -11.24
CA GLY A 349 23.88 25.73 -10.00
C GLY A 349 24.28 24.50 -9.18
N LEU A 350 25.10 23.60 -9.74
CA LEU A 350 25.47 22.35 -9.07
C LEU A 350 26.77 22.51 -8.26
N ARG A 351 26.77 22.01 -7.02
CA ARG A 351 27.98 21.90 -6.18
C ARG A 351 28.29 20.44 -5.95
N ARG A 352 29.57 20.08 -5.98
CA ARG A 352 30.02 18.71 -5.68
C ARG A 352 29.63 18.34 -4.25
N GLY A 353 28.96 17.19 -4.11
CA GLY A 353 28.75 16.57 -2.81
C GLY A 353 30.07 16.07 -2.24
N GLY A 354 30.25 16.20 -0.91
CA GLY A 354 31.36 15.57 -0.20
C GLY A 354 30.92 14.27 0.46
N VAL A 355 31.89 13.47 0.96
CA VAL A 355 31.65 12.21 1.69
C VAL A 355 30.62 12.37 2.81
N LEU A 356 30.65 13.49 3.53
CA LEU A 356 29.68 13.79 4.57
C LEU A 356 28.23 13.89 4.05
N ALA A 357 28.00 14.38 2.84
CA ALA A 357 26.66 14.42 2.26
C ALA A 357 26.12 13.01 1.99
N LEU A 358 26.98 12.09 1.54
CA LEU A 358 26.63 10.68 1.35
C LEU A 358 26.38 9.98 2.69
N ALA A 359 27.22 10.22 3.70
CA ALA A 359 27.01 9.69 5.05
C ALA A 359 25.67 10.14 5.63
N LEU A 360 25.30 11.41 5.45
CA LEU A 360 23.99 11.92 5.85
C LEU A 360 22.85 11.32 5.01
N ALA A 361 23.05 11.11 3.70
CA ALA A 361 22.07 10.43 2.86
C ALA A 361 21.77 9.00 3.34
N LEU A 362 22.79 8.26 3.78
CA LEU A 362 22.62 6.94 4.38
C LEU A 362 21.77 6.99 5.66
N VAL A 363 21.96 8.00 6.52
CA VAL A 363 21.12 8.20 7.71
C VAL A 363 19.67 8.48 7.33
N VAL A 364 19.43 9.28 6.29
CA VAL A 364 18.08 9.57 5.78
C VAL A 364 17.43 8.32 5.18
N ALA A 365 18.17 7.54 4.40
CA ALA A 365 17.69 6.28 3.85
C ALA A 365 17.38 5.27 4.97
N ALA A 366 18.26 5.13 5.97
CA ALA A 366 18.05 4.26 7.12
C ALA A 366 16.81 4.68 7.95
N TYR A 367 16.55 5.97 8.06
CA TYR A 367 15.34 6.48 8.69
C TYR A 367 14.07 6.08 7.93
N GLY A 368 14.05 6.31 6.61
CA GLY A 368 12.90 5.97 5.76
C GLY A 368 12.66 4.47 5.66
N ILE A 369 13.71 3.68 5.40
CA ILE A 369 13.59 2.23 5.15
C ILE A 369 13.51 1.44 6.47
N GLY A 370 14.34 1.79 7.44
CA GLY A 370 14.45 1.08 8.70
C GLY A 370 13.31 1.43 9.66
N LEU A 371 13.20 2.70 10.06
CA LEU A 371 12.22 3.12 11.07
C LEU A 371 10.81 3.23 10.48
N PHE A 372 10.61 4.07 9.46
CA PHE A 372 9.30 4.24 8.86
C PHE A 372 8.87 2.94 8.15
N GLY A 373 9.75 2.39 7.33
CA GLY A 373 9.50 1.15 6.61
C GLY A 373 9.25 -0.06 7.52
N GLY A 374 10.01 -0.23 8.60
CA GLY A 374 9.78 -1.34 9.54
C GLY A 374 8.45 -1.25 10.29
N LEU A 375 8.02 -0.03 10.65
CA LEU A 375 6.70 0.17 11.27
C LEU A 375 5.56 -0.06 10.27
N THR A 376 5.73 0.37 9.01
CA THR A 376 4.79 0.05 7.93
C THR A 376 4.73 -1.46 7.69
N ASP A 377 5.87 -2.14 7.59
CA ASP A 377 5.98 -3.59 7.40
C ASP A 377 5.26 -4.38 8.48
N ARG A 378 5.26 -3.85 9.71
CA ARG A 378 4.68 -4.53 10.86
C ARG A 378 3.16 -4.36 10.95
N TYR A 379 2.63 -3.18 10.63
CA TYR A 379 1.25 -2.82 11.00
C TYR A 379 0.34 -2.45 9.83
N LEU A 380 0.88 -2.15 8.65
CA LEU A 380 0.13 -1.57 7.54
C LEU A 380 0.26 -2.37 6.24
N ALA A 381 1.48 -2.57 5.74
CA ALA A 381 1.70 -3.21 4.45
C ALA A 381 3.10 -3.79 4.37
N ALA A 382 3.28 -4.91 3.67
CA ALA A 382 4.58 -5.49 3.38
C ALA A 382 5.54 -4.44 2.77
N PHE A 383 6.62 -4.17 3.48
CA PHE A 383 7.62 -3.16 3.11
C PHE A 383 9.05 -3.74 3.14
N HIS A 384 9.24 -4.87 3.81
CA HIS A 384 10.48 -5.66 3.80
C HIS A 384 10.18 -6.99 3.06
N PRO A 385 10.31 -6.98 1.72
CA PRO A 385 9.93 -8.11 0.89
C PRO A 385 10.99 -9.21 0.92
N PHE A 386 10.72 -10.32 0.24
CA PHE A 386 11.72 -11.35 -0.01
C PHE A 386 12.91 -10.82 -0.83
N ALA A 387 14.06 -11.50 -0.73
CA ALA A 387 15.34 -11.03 -1.25
C ALA A 387 15.37 -10.78 -2.79
N GLY A 388 14.52 -11.46 -3.56
CA GLY A 388 14.47 -11.30 -5.01
C GLY A 388 13.96 -9.94 -5.50
N ARG A 389 13.46 -9.06 -4.60
CA ARG A 389 13.13 -7.67 -4.95
C ARG A 389 14.33 -6.73 -5.00
N LEU A 390 15.49 -7.13 -4.47
CA LEU A 390 16.66 -6.24 -4.42
C LEU A 390 17.11 -5.75 -5.80
N PRO A 391 17.18 -6.57 -6.88
CA PRO A 391 17.50 -6.07 -8.21
C PRO A 391 16.53 -5.00 -8.72
N ILE A 392 15.23 -5.13 -8.43
CA ILE A 392 14.21 -4.14 -8.80
C ILE A 392 14.45 -2.83 -8.04
N VAL A 393 14.71 -2.91 -6.74
CA VAL A 393 15.02 -1.72 -5.92
C VAL A 393 16.29 -1.04 -6.42
N LEU A 394 17.31 -1.79 -6.81
CA LEU A 394 18.55 -1.24 -7.37
C LEU A 394 18.30 -0.56 -8.73
N ALA A 395 17.51 -1.18 -9.63
CA ALA A 395 17.12 -0.57 -10.89
C ALA A 395 16.31 0.72 -10.67
N MET A 396 15.34 0.70 -9.76
CA MET A 396 14.58 1.88 -9.34
C MET A 396 15.48 2.97 -8.75
N ALA A 397 16.52 2.60 -8.01
CA ALA A 397 17.47 3.56 -7.43
C ALA A 397 18.26 4.31 -8.50
N LEU A 398 18.57 3.69 -9.64
CA LEU A 398 19.21 4.36 -10.78
C LEU A 398 18.36 5.51 -11.33
N GLY A 399 17.03 5.44 -11.18
CA GLY A 399 16.12 6.54 -11.56
C GLY A 399 15.78 7.49 -10.41
N ALA A 400 15.34 6.95 -9.28
CA ALA A 400 14.83 7.74 -8.16
C ALA A 400 15.91 8.59 -7.49
N VAL A 401 17.17 8.13 -7.45
CA VAL A 401 18.29 8.90 -6.86
C VAL A 401 18.61 10.17 -7.65
N PRO A 402 18.89 10.13 -8.97
CA PRO A 402 19.11 11.37 -9.73
C PRO A 402 17.88 12.27 -9.73
N PHE A 403 16.68 11.70 -9.79
CA PHE A 403 15.43 12.46 -9.72
C PHE A 403 15.29 13.23 -8.38
N MET A 404 15.42 12.54 -7.24
CA MET A 404 15.31 13.19 -5.93
C MET A 404 16.50 14.10 -5.61
N LEU A 405 17.69 13.83 -6.20
CA LEU A 405 18.81 14.76 -6.15
C LEU A 405 18.47 16.06 -6.91
N ALA A 406 17.84 15.97 -8.08
CA ALA A 406 17.35 17.13 -8.81
C ALA A 406 16.30 17.91 -8.01
N ASP A 407 15.30 17.23 -7.40
CA ASP A 407 14.33 17.86 -6.49
C ASP A 407 15.04 18.60 -5.36
N GLY A 408 15.98 17.95 -4.67
CA GLY A 408 16.72 18.55 -3.57
C GLY A 408 17.49 19.81 -3.99
N VAL A 409 18.14 19.80 -5.16
CA VAL A 409 18.90 20.94 -5.67
C VAL A 409 17.99 22.08 -6.11
N LEU A 410 16.94 21.79 -6.91
CA LEU A 410 16.00 22.80 -7.42
C LEU A 410 15.16 23.44 -6.32
N THR A 411 14.94 22.73 -5.21
CA THR A 411 14.30 23.26 -3.99
C THR A 411 15.29 23.91 -3.01
N GLU A 412 16.55 24.09 -3.40
CA GLU A 412 17.61 24.72 -2.60
C GLU A 412 17.78 24.04 -1.22
N GLY A 413 17.63 22.72 -1.16
CA GLY A 413 17.61 21.97 0.10
C GLY A 413 16.48 22.42 1.04
N GLY A 414 15.33 22.80 0.48
CA GLY A 414 14.19 23.34 1.22
C GLY A 414 14.33 24.79 1.67
N LEU A 415 15.29 25.56 1.15
CA LEU A 415 15.38 27.02 1.36
C LEU A 415 14.60 27.81 0.29
N ALA A 416 14.19 27.16 -0.80
CA ALA A 416 13.42 27.80 -1.84
C ALA A 416 12.02 28.20 -1.33
N PRO A 417 11.42 29.28 -1.88
CA PRO A 417 10.03 29.63 -1.58
C PRO A 417 9.08 28.50 -1.99
N LEU A 418 7.93 28.41 -1.31
CA LEU A 418 6.96 27.31 -1.46
C LEU A 418 6.58 27.04 -2.92
N TRP A 419 6.37 28.10 -3.71
CA TRP A 419 5.99 27.97 -5.12
C TRP A 419 7.02 27.17 -5.92
N ARG A 420 8.33 27.30 -5.68
CA ARG A 420 9.36 26.49 -6.38
C ARG A 420 9.22 25.01 -6.05
N GLY A 421 8.97 24.68 -4.78
CA GLY A 421 8.74 23.30 -4.36
C GLY A 421 7.48 22.71 -5.00
N VAL A 422 6.39 23.47 -5.02
CA VAL A 422 5.14 23.08 -5.69
C VAL A 422 5.36 22.91 -7.19
N THR A 423 6.11 23.82 -7.84
CA THR A 423 6.40 23.73 -9.27
C THR A 423 7.27 22.53 -9.63
N VAL A 424 8.36 22.25 -8.91
CA VAL A 424 9.24 21.10 -9.17
C VAL A 424 8.44 19.78 -9.13
N ARG A 425 7.68 19.57 -8.06
CA ARG A 425 6.94 18.32 -7.85
C ARG A 425 5.68 18.24 -8.70
N GLY A 426 4.98 19.37 -8.87
CA GLY A 426 3.81 19.47 -9.72
C GLY A 426 4.14 19.18 -11.19
N MET A 427 5.27 19.69 -11.69
CA MET A 427 5.71 19.42 -13.05
C MET A 427 6.21 17.98 -13.23
N ALA A 428 6.82 17.37 -12.21
CA ALA A 428 7.13 15.94 -12.25
C ALA A 428 5.86 15.06 -12.30
N LEU A 429 4.84 15.38 -11.52
CA LEU A 429 3.54 14.70 -11.58
C LEU A 429 2.84 14.93 -12.92
N ALA A 430 2.89 16.15 -13.46
CA ALA A 430 2.35 16.47 -14.78
C ALA A 430 3.08 15.73 -15.91
N SER A 431 4.40 15.55 -15.78
CA SER A 431 5.23 14.75 -16.70
C SER A 431 4.77 13.29 -16.76
N LEU A 432 4.51 12.67 -15.61
CA LEU A 432 3.93 11.34 -15.53
C LEU A 432 2.49 11.31 -16.06
N GLY A 433 1.68 12.33 -15.79
CA GLY A 433 0.33 12.44 -16.35
C GLY A 433 0.33 12.55 -17.88
N LEU A 434 1.30 13.29 -18.45
CA LEU A 434 1.49 13.38 -19.90
C LEU A 434 1.95 12.04 -20.48
N ALA A 435 2.83 11.31 -19.79
CA ALA A 435 3.20 9.95 -20.20
C ALA A 435 1.98 9.03 -20.33
N VAL A 436 1.12 9.02 -19.31
CA VAL A 436 -0.15 8.27 -19.34
C VAL A 436 -1.06 8.73 -20.47
N ALA A 437 -1.10 10.03 -20.78
CA ALA A 437 -1.91 10.51 -21.89
C ALA A 437 -1.38 10.06 -23.27
N LEU A 438 -0.07 9.84 -23.41
CA LEU A 438 0.56 9.38 -24.64
C LEU A 438 0.45 7.85 -24.85
N ASP A 439 0.48 7.09 -23.76
CA ASP A 439 0.31 5.63 -23.75
C ASP A 439 -0.61 5.21 -22.59
N PHE A 440 -1.92 5.41 -22.80
CA PHE A 440 -2.91 5.13 -21.76
C PHE A 440 -3.01 3.64 -21.45
N GLU A 441 -2.92 2.78 -22.47
CA GLU A 441 -3.08 1.33 -22.30
C GLU A 441 -1.89 0.74 -21.54
N GLY A 442 -0.65 1.10 -21.89
CA GLY A 442 0.55 0.59 -21.21
C GLY A 442 0.77 1.18 -19.82
N LEU A 443 0.40 2.46 -19.63
CA LEU A 443 0.74 3.20 -18.40
C LEU A 443 -0.45 3.51 -17.49
N PHE A 444 -1.65 2.97 -17.76
CA PHE A 444 -2.83 3.18 -16.92
C PHE A 444 -2.58 2.99 -15.42
N PHE A 445 -1.79 1.97 -15.06
CA PHE A 445 -1.44 1.68 -13.67
C PHE A 445 -0.72 2.84 -12.98
N LEU A 446 0.00 3.72 -13.69
CA LEU A 446 0.59 4.94 -13.10
C LEU A 446 -0.44 5.81 -12.40
N ILE A 447 -1.69 5.87 -12.89
CA ILE A 447 -2.76 6.67 -12.29
C ILE A 447 -2.99 6.26 -10.83
N ILE A 448 -2.91 4.96 -10.55
CA ILE A 448 -3.07 4.41 -9.20
C ILE A 448 -1.87 4.76 -8.31
N ILE A 449 -0.68 4.91 -8.90
CA ILE A 449 0.57 5.22 -8.19
C ILE A 449 0.73 6.72 -7.89
N LEU A 450 0.20 7.60 -8.75
CA LEU A 450 0.36 9.06 -8.63
C LEU A 450 -0.04 9.62 -7.25
N PRO A 451 -1.17 9.21 -6.62
CA PRO A 451 -1.49 9.64 -5.25
C PRO A 451 -0.45 9.22 -4.21
N ILE A 452 0.16 8.03 -4.37
CA ILE A 452 1.21 7.54 -3.46
C ILE A 452 2.49 8.36 -3.63
N ILE A 453 2.88 8.69 -4.87
CA ILE A 453 4.02 9.59 -5.15
C ILE A 453 3.76 10.99 -4.60
N LEU A 454 2.55 11.52 -4.78
CA LEU A 454 2.14 12.81 -4.21
C LEU A 454 2.24 12.79 -2.68
N LEU A 455 1.72 11.75 -2.02
CA LEU A 455 1.82 11.58 -0.58
C LEU A 455 3.29 11.50 -0.13
N PHE A 456 4.12 10.77 -0.87
CA PHE A 456 5.56 10.72 -0.63
C PHE A 456 6.20 12.11 -0.71
N PHE A 457 5.89 12.90 -1.74
CA PHE A 457 6.38 14.27 -1.91
C PHE A 457 5.92 15.21 -0.80
N VAL A 458 4.68 15.09 -0.34
CA VAL A 458 4.15 15.89 0.77
C VAL A 458 4.87 15.55 2.07
N LEU A 459 4.92 14.27 2.44
CA LEU A 459 5.48 13.83 3.71
C LEU A 459 7.01 13.93 3.72
N PHE A 460 7.66 13.23 2.79
CA PHE A 460 9.11 13.08 2.78
C PHE A 460 9.82 14.23 2.07
N GLY A 461 9.16 14.91 1.14
CA GLY A 461 9.66 16.19 0.65
C GLY A 461 9.71 17.26 1.74
N THR A 462 8.81 17.20 2.74
CA THR A 462 8.86 18.06 3.94
C THR A 462 10.03 17.67 4.85
N VAL A 463 10.21 16.38 5.12
CA VAL A 463 11.36 15.85 5.89
C VAL A 463 12.69 16.23 5.22
N GLY A 464 12.79 16.04 3.90
CA GLY A 464 13.93 16.45 3.08
C GLY A 464 14.22 17.95 3.19
N GLY A 465 13.18 18.78 3.19
CA GLY A 465 13.32 20.22 3.44
C GLY A 465 13.85 20.55 4.84
N TRP A 466 13.44 19.82 5.89
CA TRP A 466 14.00 20.01 7.23
C TRP A 466 15.48 19.65 7.29
N ILE A 467 15.87 18.52 6.68
CA ILE A 467 17.25 18.05 6.59
C ILE A 467 18.10 19.04 5.80
N GLY A 468 17.64 19.46 4.63
CA GLY A 468 18.34 20.40 3.76
C GLY A 468 18.51 21.78 4.40
N ARG A 469 17.49 22.33 5.09
CA ARG A 469 17.62 23.59 5.84
C ARG A 469 18.57 23.48 7.03
N ALA A 470 18.64 22.31 7.66
CA ALA A 470 19.57 22.09 8.77
C ALA A 470 21.03 22.02 8.28
N THR A 471 21.26 21.30 7.19
CA THR A 471 22.60 20.90 6.72
C THR A 471 23.16 21.77 5.59
N TRP A 472 22.31 22.49 4.86
CA TRP A 472 22.68 23.18 3.60
C TRP A 472 23.30 22.24 2.55
N ARG A 473 22.92 20.96 2.59
CA ARG A 473 23.43 19.91 1.70
C ARG A 473 22.26 19.24 0.97
N PRO A 474 21.85 19.77 -0.20
CA PRO A 474 20.76 19.20 -1.00
C PRO A 474 20.94 17.70 -1.29
N ALA A 475 22.17 17.28 -1.56
CA ALA A 475 22.50 15.89 -1.84
C ALA A 475 22.22 14.93 -0.68
N ALA A 476 22.31 15.38 0.58
CA ALA A 476 22.02 14.53 1.73
C ALA A 476 20.53 14.11 1.75
N ALA A 477 19.62 15.07 1.54
CA ALA A 477 18.20 14.78 1.45
C ALA A 477 17.86 14.08 0.13
N GLY A 478 18.35 14.59 -1.00
CA GLY A 478 18.01 14.07 -2.32
C GLY A 478 18.44 12.63 -2.55
N VAL A 479 19.69 12.27 -2.23
CA VAL A 479 20.16 10.88 -2.39
C VAL A 479 19.45 9.95 -1.41
N GLY A 480 19.34 10.33 -0.14
CA GLY A 480 18.72 9.48 0.88
C GLY A 480 17.23 9.23 0.62
N LEU A 481 16.48 10.27 0.22
CA LEU A 481 15.08 10.12 -0.18
C LEU A 481 14.92 9.42 -1.53
N GLY A 482 15.89 9.54 -2.45
CA GLY A 482 15.90 8.77 -3.69
C GLY A 482 16.03 7.28 -3.45
N VAL A 483 16.93 6.87 -2.54
CA VAL A 483 17.07 5.47 -2.12
C VAL A 483 15.79 4.98 -1.43
N PHE A 484 15.19 5.81 -0.56
CA PHE A 484 13.94 5.46 0.11
C PHE A 484 12.75 5.37 -0.87
N LEU A 485 12.65 6.27 -1.84
CA LEU A 485 11.62 6.22 -2.89
C LEU A 485 11.78 4.97 -3.75
N ALA A 486 13.02 4.64 -4.15
CA ALA A 486 13.31 3.42 -4.89
C ALA A 486 12.90 2.15 -4.12
N TRP A 487 13.18 2.13 -2.82
CA TRP A 487 12.71 1.06 -1.94
C TRP A 487 11.18 1.00 -1.94
N ALA A 488 10.50 2.10 -1.58
CA ALA A 488 9.05 2.14 -1.47
C ALA A 488 8.36 1.67 -2.77
N LEU A 489 8.80 2.13 -3.94
CA LEU A 489 8.25 1.73 -5.22
C LEU A 489 8.60 0.28 -5.58
N GLY A 490 9.86 -0.13 -5.37
CA GLY A 490 10.32 -1.48 -5.73
C GLY A 490 9.68 -2.61 -4.90
N VAL A 491 9.20 -2.31 -3.70
CA VAL A 491 8.63 -3.33 -2.79
C VAL A 491 7.11 -3.36 -2.74
N THR A 492 6.42 -2.29 -3.14
CA THR A 492 4.96 -2.16 -2.99
C THR A 492 4.19 -2.78 -4.16
N PHE A 493 4.70 -2.65 -5.39
CA PHE A 493 3.96 -3.09 -6.58
C PHE A 493 4.14 -4.57 -6.86
N PRO A 494 3.12 -5.23 -7.43
CA PRO A 494 3.21 -6.65 -7.66
C PRO A 494 4.24 -7.02 -8.71
N LEU A 495 4.88 -8.17 -8.50
CA LEU A 495 5.63 -8.84 -9.55
C LEU A 495 4.65 -9.36 -10.59
N PHE A 496 4.99 -9.19 -11.85
CA PHE A 496 4.16 -9.58 -12.97
C PHE A 496 5.02 -10.23 -14.06
N ALA A 497 4.57 -11.37 -14.56
CA ALA A 497 5.12 -12.07 -15.71
C ALA A 497 4.08 -12.06 -16.82
N ALA A 498 4.40 -11.34 -17.90
CA ALA A 498 3.58 -11.23 -19.10
C ALA A 498 3.48 -12.56 -19.85
#